data_AF-A0A183DBP0-F1
#
_entry.id   AF-A0A183DBP0-F1
#
_cell.length_a   1.000
_cell.length_b   1.000
_cell.length_c   1.000
_cell.angle_alpha   90.00
_cell.angle_beta   90.00
_cell.angle_gamma   90.00
#
_symmetry.space_group_name_H-M   'P 1'
#
loop_
_entity.id
_entity.type
_entity.pdbx_description
1 polymer ?
#
loop_
_entity_poly.entity_id
_entity_poly.type
_entity_poly.pdbx_seq_one_letter_code
_entity_poly.pdbx_strand_id
1 'polypeptide(L)'
;MTASRFSGITGNVSIDENGDRYSDYSLLDLDPQQGKFVEVAYYSGASNELKQVAEFHWVGGSPPKDSPICGWDHSKCPEGYPFYVYLLSGSAVFILVLMSGFIYFWR
;
A
#
# COMPACT_ATOMS: atom_id res chain seq x y z
N MET A 1 -5.72 5.88 -39.26
CA MET A 1 -6.13 4.46 -39.39
C MET A 1 -7.43 4.32 -38.63
N THR A 2 -8.41 3.53 -39.09
CA THR A 2 -9.73 3.41 -38.43
C THR A 2 -9.73 2.28 -37.41
N ALA A 3 -10.51 2.43 -36.34
CA ALA A 3 -10.74 1.37 -35.36
C ALA A 3 -11.25 0.10 -36.04
N SER A 4 -10.68 -1.07 -35.70
CA SER A 4 -10.99 -2.32 -36.38
C SER A 4 -10.83 -3.54 -35.47
N ARG A 5 -11.51 -4.63 -35.82
CA ARG A 5 -11.40 -5.93 -35.18
C ARG A 5 -11.24 -7.03 -36.22
N PHE A 6 -10.26 -7.91 -36.07
CA PHE A 6 -10.02 -9.00 -37.00
C PHE A 6 -9.30 -10.18 -36.32
N SER A 7 -9.48 -11.38 -36.88
CA SER A 7 -8.77 -12.59 -36.41
C SER A 7 -7.39 -12.68 -37.08
N GLY A 8 -6.34 -12.73 -36.28
CA GLY A 8 -4.96 -12.96 -36.72
C GLY A 8 -4.37 -14.25 -36.13
N ILE A 9 -3.07 -14.47 -36.38
CA ILE A 9 -2.32 -15.64 -35.84
C ILE A 9 -2.29 -15.62 -34.30
N THR A 10 -2.29 -14.42 -33.70
CA THR A 10 -2.31 -14.24 -32.23
C THR A 10 -3.73 -14.19 -31.65
N GLY A 11 -4.74 -14.66 -32.39
CA GLY A 11 -6.15 -14.58 -32.00
C GLY A 11 -6.82 -13.27 -32.43
N ASN A 12 -7.83 -12.85 -31.68
CA ASN A 12 -8.61 -11.66 -32.01
C ASN A 12 -7.77 -10.38 -31.73
N VAL A 13 -7.62 -9.55 -32.74
CA VAL A 13 -6.89 -8.28 -32.66
C VAL A 13 -7.92 -7.15 -32.71
N SER A 14 -7.84 -6.23 -31.73
CA SER A 14 -8.61 -4.99 -31.74
C SER A 14 -7.65 -3.81 -31.83
N ILE A 15 -7.91 -2.89 -32.75
CA ILE A 15 -7.13 -1.67 -32.98
C ILE A 15 -8.01 -0.46 -32.61
N ASP A 16 -7.43 0.49 -31.89
CA ASP A 16 -8.11 1.73 -31.48
C ASP A 16 -8.14 2.79 -32.59
N GLU A 17 -8.67 3.98 -32.27
CA GLU A 17 -8.78 5.09 -33.22
C GLU A 17 -7.43 5.73 -33.57
N ASN A 18 -6.43 5.56 -32.71
CA ASN A 18 -5.06 6.02 -32.91
C ASN A 18 -4.25 5.06 -33.80
N GLY A 19 -4.78 3.85 -34.05
CA GLY A 19 -4.10 2.80 -34.81
C GLY A 19 -3.26 1.87 -33.93
N ASP A 20 -3.40 1.96 -32.61
CA ASP A 20 -2.69 1.13 -31.64
C ASP A 20 -3.49 -0.13 -31.29
N ARG A 21 -2.79 -1.22 -31.00
CA ARG A 21 -3.43 -2.49 -30.63
C ARG A 21 -3.80 -2.48 -29.15
N TYR A 22 -5.05 -2.84 -28.85
CA TYR A 22 -5.43 -3.26 -27.51
C TYR A 22 -4.69 -4.54 -27.13
N SER A 23 -3.85 -4.42 -26.10
CA SER A 23 -2.99 -5.50 -25.63
C SER A 23 -3.62 -6.20 -24.45
N ASP A 24 -3.53 -7.53 -24.48
CA ASP A 24 -3.97 -8.40 -23.40
C ASP A 24 -2.75 -8.84 -22.60
N TYR A 25 -2.92 -9.02 -21.28
CA TYR A 25 -1.83 -9.33 -20.36
C TYR A 25 -2.22 -10.46 -19.41
N SER A 26 -1.28 -11.35 -19.14
CA SER A 26 -1.40 -12.36 -18.09
C SER A 26 -0.58 -11.94 -16.88
N LEU A 27 -1.19 -11.97 -15.70
CA LEU A 27 -0.53 -11.77 -14.42
C LEU A 27 -0.22 -13.12 -13.81
N LEU A 28 1.07 -13.36 -13.59
CA LEU A 28 1.55 -14.60 -12.99
C LEU A 28 1.97 -14.33 -11.53
N ASP A 29 1.66 -15.28 -10.68
CA ASP A 29 2.05 -15.30 -9.27
C ASP A 29 2.73 -16.63 -8.91
N LEU A 30 3.59 -16.62 -7.91
CA LEU A 30 4.28 -17.82 -7.45
C LEU A 30 3.34 -18.67 -6.61
N ASP A 31 3.01 -19.87 -7.09
CA ASP A 31 2.32 -20.88 -6.28
C ASP A 31 3.31 -21.43 -5.23
N PRO A 32 3.05 -21.22 -3.92
CA PRO A 32 3.96 -21.63 -2.85
C PRO A 32 3.99 -23.15 -2.63
N GLN A 33 2.96 -23.89 -3.06
CA GLN A 33 2.91 -25.36 -2.95
C GLN A 33 3.68 -26.02 -4.09
N GLN A 34 3.57 -25.47 -5.30
CA GLN A 34 4.21 -26.02 -6.50
C GLN A 34 5.63 -25.46 -6.73
N GLY A 35 5.94 -24.28 -6.16
CA GLY A 35 7.20 -23.58 -6.37
C GLY A 35 7.37 -23.06 -7.79
N LYS A 36 6.27 -22.68 -8.47
CA LYS A 36 6.27 -22.25 -9.87
C LYS A 36 5.31 -21.08 -10.09
N PHE A 37 5.61 -20.26 -11.09
CA PHE A 37 4.70 -19.19 -11.51
C PHE A 37 3.51 -19.76 -12.27
N VAL A 38 2.31 -19.35 -11.86
CA VAL A 38 1.03 -19.72 -12.47
C VAL A 38 0.24 -18.45 -12.79
N GLU A 39 -0.60 -18.51 -13.82
CA GLU A 39 -1.48 -17.39 -14.15
C GLU A 39 -2.58 -17.26 -13.08
N VAL A 40 -2.71 -16.07 -12.49
CA VAL A 40 -3.73 -15.77 -11.46
C VAL A 40 -4.77 -14.76 -11.95
N ALA A 41 -4.43 -13.95 -12.95
CA ALA A 41 -5.38 -13.09 -13.61
C ALA A 41 -5.02 -12.83 -15.08
N TYR A 42 -6.05 -12.55 -15.87
CA TYR A 42 -5.94 -12.17 -17.28
C TYR A 42 -6.62 -10.82 -17.48
N TYR A 43 -5.92 -9.88 -18.12
CA TYR A 43 -6.46 -8.58 -18.51
C TYR A 43 -6.72 -8.55 -20.01
N SER A 44 -7.96 -8.22 -20.38
CA SER A 44 -8.39 -7.98 -21.76
C SER A 44 -8.37 -6.48 -22.04
N GLY A 45 -7.46 -6.02 -22.88
CA GLY A 45 -7.35 -4.60 -23.24
C GLY A 45 -8.55 -4.12 -24.04
N ALA A 46 -9.14 -4.98 -24.88
CA ALA A 46 -10.27 -4.61 -25.72
C ALA A 46 -11.57 -4.39 -24.96
N SER A 47 -11.73 -5.06 -23.80
CA SER A 47 -12.89 -4.90 -22.90
C SER A 47 -12.58 -4.11 -21.63
N ASN A 48 -11.30 -3.76 -21.41
CA ASN A 48 -10.80 -3.12 -20.20
C ASN A 48 -11.23 -3.87 -18.92
N GLU A 49 -11.02 -5.18 -18.91
CA GLU A 49 -11.50 -6.07 -17.86
C GLU A 49 -10.37 -6.96 -17.34
N LEU A 50 -10.21 -7.00 -16.02
CA LEU A 50 -9.33 -7.94 -15.33
C LEU A 50 -10.17 -9.12 -14.82
N LYS A 51 -9.85 -10.32 -15.31
CA LYS A 51 -10.49 -11.58 -14.91
C LYS A 51 -9.56 -12.34 -14.00
N GLN A 52 -9.98 -12.56 -12.77
CA GLN A 52 -9.27 -13.43 -11.86
C GLN A 52 -9.51 -14.89 -12.24
N VAL A 53 -8.44 -15.64 -12.46
CA VAL A 53 -8.49 -17.06 -12.86
C VAL A 53 -8.05 -18.00 -11.74
N ALA A 54 -7.28 -17.51 -10.77
CA ALA A 54 -6.90 -18.23 -9.54
C ALA A 54 -6.72 -17.25 -8.37
N GLU A 55 -6.44 -17.76 -7.17
CA GLU A 55 -6.19 -16.92 -5.99
C GLU A 55 -4.81 -16.24 -6.05
N PHE A 56 -4.72 -15.02 -5.52
CA PHE A 56 -3.46 -14.31 -5.32
C PHE A 56 -2.81 -14.76 -4.01
N HIS A 57 -1.52 -15.10 -4.07
CA HIS A 57 -0.77 -15.62 -2.93
C HIS A 57 -0.02 -14.50 -2.22
N TRP A 58 -0.65 -13.94 -1.19
CA TRP A 58 -0.01 -12.98 -0.30
C TRP A 58 0.48 -13.65 0.98
N VAL A 59 1.72 -13.40 1.36
CA VAL A 59 2.32 -13.94 2.61
C VAL A 59 1.48 -13.58 3.85
N GLY A 60 0.85 -12.40 3.86
CA GLY A 60 -0.03 -11.94 4.95
C GLY A 60 -1.52 -12.26 4.76
N GLY A 61 -1.89 -13.05 3.74
CA GLY A 61 -3.27 -13.35 3.37
C GLY A 61 -4.01 -12.22 2.62
N SER A 62 -3.44 -11.02 2.55
CA SER A 62 -3.98 -9.89 1.79
C SER A 62 -2.87 -9.06 1.14
N PRO A 63 -3.18 -8.29 0.07
CA PRO A 63 -2.24 -7.34 -0.50
C PRO A 63 -1.69 -6.39 0.56
N PRO A 64 -0.39 -6.08 0.56
CA PRO A 64 0.16 -5.03 1.41
C PRO A 64 -0.38 -3.67 0.99
N LYS A 65 -0.26 -2.67 1.88
CA LYS A 65 -0.59 -1.28 1.53
C LYS A 65 0.39 -0.76 0.49
N ASP A 66 -0.12 0.04 -0.46
CA ASP A 66 0.69 0.71 -1.49
C ASP A 66 1.75 1.69 -0.94
N SER A 67 1.61 2.08 0.32
CA SER A 67 2.57 2.95 1.00
C SER A 67 2.71 2.59 2.48
N PRO A 68 3.88 2.82 3.08
CA PRO A 68 4.09 2.64 4.51
C PRO A 68 3.11 3.48 5.33
N ILE A 69 2.73 2.98 6.51
CA ILE A 69 1.79 3.65 7.42
C ILE A 69 2.26 5.06 7.79
N CYS A 70 3.58 5.26 7.93
CA CYS A 70 4.17 6.55 8.28
C CYS A 70 4.72 7.35 7.10
N GLY A 71 4.33 6.99 5.87
CA GLY A 71 4.95 7.55 4.67
C GLY A 71 6.37 7.02 4.46
N TRP A 72 6.91 7.29 3.27
CA TRP A 72 8.25 6.84 2.88
C TRP A 72 9.36 7.58 3.63
N ASP A 73 9.07 8.81 4.06
CA ASP A 73 9.96 9.75 4.73
C ASP A 73 9.65 9.93 6.22
N HIS A 74 8.79 9.08 6.78
CA HIS A 74 8.30 9.18 8.17
C HIS A 74 7.42 10.42 8.47
N SER A 75 7.08 11.24 7.48
CA SER A 75 6.32 12.49 7.68
C SER A 75 4.90 12.32 8.23
N LYS A 76 4.31 11.12 8.10
CA LYS A 76 2.95 10.83 8.59
C LYS A 76 2.94 10.19 9.97
N CYS A 77 4.09 9.81 10.50
CA CYS A 77 4.19 9.34 11.88
C CYS A 77 4.05 10.55 12.82
N PRO A 78 3.38 10.40 13.98
CA PRO A 78 3.38 11.45 14.98
C PRO A 78 4.82 11.68 15.45
N GLU A 79 5.31 12.91 15.28
CA GLU A 79 6.56 13.31 15.91
C GLU A 79 6.35 13.38 17.42
N GLY A 80 7.26 12.79 18.19
CA GLY A 80 7.27 12.97 19.64
C GLY A 80 7.41 14.45 20.01
N TYR A 81 7.05 14.81 21.24
CA TYR A 81 7.28 16.17 21.68
C TYR A 81 8.79 16.48 21.76
N PRO A 82 9.21 17.70 21.45
CA PRO A 82 10.61 18.09 21.61
C PRO A 82 11.05 17.99 23.09
N PHE A 83 12.34 17.71 23.32
CA PHE A 83 12.90 17.41 24.65
C PHE A 83 12.55 18.44 25.75
N TYR A 84 12.44 19.73 25.38
CA TYR A 84 12.08 20.78 26.32
C TYR A 84 10.68 20.60 26.92
N VAL A 85 9.73 19.96 26.21
CA VAL A 85 8.39 19.68 26.74
C VAL A 85 8.46 18.70 27.91
N TYR A 86 9.31 17.67 27.80
CA TYR A 86 9.54 16.71 28.88
C TYR A 86 10.28 17.35 30.08
N LEU A 87 11.22 18.27 29.81
CA LEU A 87 11.89 19.01 30.89
C LEU A 87 10.93 19.93 31.65
N LEU A 88 10.07 20.65 30.94
CA LEU A 88 9.08 21.55 31.54
C LEU A 88 8.01 20.78 32.31
N SER A 89 7.54 19.63 31.81
CA SER A 89 6.59 18.79 32.54
C SER A 89 7.22 18.18 33.78
N GLY A 90 8.46 17.69 33.69
CA GLY A 90 9.21 17.16 34.83
C GLY A 90 9.48 18.21 35.91
N SER A 91 9.89 19.42 35.52
CA SER A 91 10.13 20.52 36.47
C SER A 91 8.85 20.99 37.14
N ALA A 92 7.74 21.08 36.41
CA ALA A 92 6.44 21.42 36.97
C ALA A 92 5.99 20.38 38.02
N VAL A 93 6.12 19.09 37.71
CA VAL A 93 5.81 18.00 38.66
C VAL A 93 6.71 18.08 39.89
N PHE A 94 8.01 18.32 39.71
CA PHE A 94 8.96 18.45 40.81
C PHE A 94 8.61 19.64 41.74
N ILE A 95 8.29 20.80 41.18
CA ILE A 95 7.86 21.98 41.95
C ILE A 95 6.58 21.67 42.72
N LEU A 96 5.59 21.01 42.11
CA LEU A 96 4.35 20.63 42.79
C LEU A 96 4.60 19.68 43.97
N VAL A 97 5.54 18.76 43.84
CA VAL A 97 5.96 17.85 44.93
C VAL A 97 6.68 18.62 46.04
N LEU A 98 7.56 19.56 45.70
CA LEU A 98 8.22 20.41 46.71
C LEU A 98 7.22 21.30 47.44
N MET A 99 6.25 21.89 46.72
CA MET A 99 5.21 22.73 47.30
C MET A 99 4.28 21.92 48.21
N SER A 100 3.87 20.72 47.80
CA SER A 100 3.03 19.86 48.63
C SER A 100 3.78 19.36 49.88
N GLY A 101 5.06 19.00 49.73
CA GLY A 101 5.94 18.66 50.85
C GLY A 101 6.12 19.84 51.81
N PHE A 102 6.41 21.03 51.29
CA PHE A 102 6.51 22.26 52.09
C PHE A 102 5.23 22.49 52.90
N ILE A 103 4.06 22.44 52.26
CA ILE A 103 2.76 22.61 52.93
C ILE A 103 2.54 21.52 53.99
N TYR A 104 2.94 20.27 53.73
CA TYR A 104 2.79 19.18 54.70
C TYR A 104 3.70 19.34 55.92
N PHE A 105 4.94 19.79 55.74
CA PHE A 105 5.92 19.94 56.83
C PHE A 105 5.78 21.25 57.62
N TRP A 106 5.25 22.32 57.00
CA TRP A 106 5.00 23.62 57.66
C TRP A 106 3.57 23.80 58.17
N ARG A 107 2.72 22.76 58.08
CA ARG A 107 1.41 22.70 58.71
C ARG A 107 1.46 21.85 59.97
#